data_AF-A0A2A4PH80-F1
#
_entry.id   AF-A0A2A4PH80-F1
#
_cell.length_a   1.000
_cell.length_b   1.000
_cell.length_c   1.000
_cell.angle_alpha   90.00
_cell.angle_beta   90.00
_cell.angle_gamma   90.00
#
_symmetry.space_group_name_H-M   'P 1'
#
loop_
_entity.id
_entity.type
_entity.pdbx_description
1 polymer ?
#
loop_
_entity_poly.entity_id
_entity_poly.type
_entity_poly.pdbx_seq_one_letter_code
_entity_poly.pdbx_strand_id
1 'polypeptide(L)'
;MPSATKYNSSLWAGRNTDSRDALPGSFEDAEECRGLGNYKLAETLQEKHGKKIGIISIGPAGERKYKASSIALTDKDGLPTRHAARGGLGAVMCAKGLKAVVANDEGA
;
A
#
# COMPACT_ATOMS: atom_id res chain seq x y z
N MET A 1 42.17 -7.07 -30.75
CA MET A 1 40.75 -7.09 -31.16
C MET A 1 39.90 -7.12 -29.89
N PRO A 2 39.20 -6.05 -29.51
CA PRO A 2 38.33 -6.08 -28.32
C PRO A 2 37.05 -6.85 -28.70
N SER A 3 36.75 -8.03 -28.16
CA SER A 3 36.43 -8.45 -26.78
C SER A 3 35.04 -8.02 -26.32
N ALA A 4 34.11 -9.00 -26.34
CA ALA A 4 32.90 -9.15 -25.53
C ALA A 4 32.26 -7.88 -24.95
N THR A 5 31.19 -7.40 -25.58
CA THR A 5 30.22 -6.48 -24.98
C THR A 5 29.45 -7.20 -23.86
N LYS A 6 30.01 -7.17 -22.65
CA LYS A 6 29.33 -7.54 -21.41
C LYS A 6 28.26 -6.48 -21.12
N TYR A 7 26.98 -6.85 -21.25
CA TYR A 7 25.88 -6.09 -20.66
C TYR A 7 26.08 -6.05 -19.14
N ASN A 8 26.22 -4.84 -18.60
CA ASN A 8 26.58 -4.61 -17.22
C ASN A 8 25.43 -5.00 -16.28
N SER A 9 25.62 -6.11 -15.54
CA SER A 9 24.73 -6.61 -14.50
C SER A 9 25.00 -6.02 -13.10
N SER A 10 25.54 -4.80 -13.00
CA SER A 10 25.92 -4.18 -11.72
C SER A 10 25.15 -2.91 -11.33
N LEU A 11 23.97 -2.64 -11.91
CA LEU A 11 23.18 -1.42 -11.60
C LEU A 11 22.20 -1.54 -10.42
N TRP A 12 22.19 -2.68 -9.71
CA TRP A 12 21.33 -2.94 -8.55
C TRP A 12 22.10 -3.39 -7.29
N ALA A 13 23.38 -3.03 -7.19
CA ALA A 13 24.17 -3.21 -5.98
C ALA A 13 24.85 -1.88 -5.62
N GLY A 14 24.26 -1.15 -4.67
CA GLY A 14 24.86 0.07 -4.10
C GLY A 14 24.13 1.37 -4.45
N ARG A 15 23.05 1.68 -3.73
CA ARG A 15 22.75 3.07 -3.35
C ARG A 15 22.38 3.12 -1.88
N ASN A 16 23.41 3.41 -1.09
CA ASN A 16 23.45 4.12 0.18
C ASN A 16 22.16 4.13 1.03
N THR A 17 22.27 3.46 2.16
CA THR A 17 21.82 3.96 3.46
C THR A 17 22.56 5.27 3.78
N ASP A 18 21.95 6.40 3.45
CA ASP A 18 22.02 7.68 4.18
C ASP A 18 21.46 8.78 3.28
N SER A 19 20.78 9.75 3.90
CA SER A 19 20.19 10.97 3.31
C SER A 19 19.04 10.77 2.30
N ARG A 20 17.90 10.22 2.75
CA ARG A 20 16.60 10.68 2.26
C ARG A 20 15.96 11.49 3.38
N ASP A 21 15.93 12.80 3.21
CA ASP A 21 15.22 13.73 4.06
C ASP A 21 13.80 13.22 4.35
N ALA A 22 13.37 13.36 5.61
CA ALA A 22 12.18 12.76 6.19
C ALA A 22 10.91 12.94 5.33
N LEU A 23 10.62 11.96 4.47
CA LEU A 23 9.28 11.81 3.92
C LEU A 23 8.41 11.22 5.04
N PRO A 24 7.21 11.77 5.30
CA PRO A 24 6.35 11.37 6.42
C PRO A 24 5.72 9.96 6.26
N GLY A 25 6.31 9.07 5.46
CA GLY A 25 5.78 7.74 5.18
C GLY A 25 6.86 6.67 5.10
N SER A 26 6.60 5.54 5.76
CA SER A 26 7.36 4.29 5.66
C SER A 26 6.59 3.28 4.78
N PHE A 27 7.32 2.36 4.15
CA PHE A 27 6.72 1.17 3.54
C PHE A 27 6.90 -0.01 4.48
N GLU A 28 5.82 -0.69 4.78
CA GLU A 28 5.79 -1.89 5.61
C GLU A 28 5.30 -3.08 4.79
N ASP A 29 5.80 -4.27 5.13
CA ASP A 29 5.29 -5.51 4.56
C ASP A 29 3.83 -5.74 5.01
N ALA A 30 3.00 -6.22 4.09
CA ALA A 30 1.57 -6.40 4.30
C ALA A 30 1.09 -7.83 3.97
N GLU A 31 1.98 -8.83 4.00
CA GLU A 31 1.60 -10.25 3.78
C GLU A 31 0.51 -10.70 4.76
N GLU A 32 0.57 -10.25 6.02
CA GLU A 32 -0.46 -10.55 7.03
C GLU A 32 -1.86 -10.03 6.67
N CYS A 33 -1.90 -8.97 5.87
CA CYS A 33 -3.14 -8.35 5.42
C CYS A 33 -3.73 -8.99 4.17
N ARG A 34 -3.01 -9.92 3.53
CA ARG A 34 -3.39 -10.55 2.26
C ARG A 34 -4.65 -11.39 2.40
N GLY A 35 -5.59 -11.22 1.48
CA GLY A 35 -6.88 -11.92 1.50
C GLY A 35 -7.87 -11.39 2.56
N LEU A 36 -7.49 -10.45 3.41
CA LEU A 36 -8.41 -9.84 4.38
C LEU A 36 -9.42 -8.93 3.67
N GLY A 37 -10.68 -9.02 4.13
CA GLY A 37 -11.73 -8.06 3.81
C GLY A 37 -11.49 -6.71 4.49
N ASN A 38 -12.07 -5.64 3.93
CA ASN A 38 -11.80 -4.26 4.35
C ASN A 38 -12.05 -4.02 5.85
N TYR A 39 -13.10 -4.63 6.43
CA TYR A 39 -13.41 -4.48 7.86
C TYR A 39 -12.33 -5.08 8.75
N LYS A 40 -11.99 -6.36 8.53
CA LYS A 40 -10.96 -7.05 9.30
C LYS A 40 -9.58 -6.39 9.12
N LEU A 41 -9.27 -5.93 7.90
CA LEU A 41 -8.05 -5.18 7.64
C LEU A 41 -8.02 -3.84 8.37
N ALA A 42 -9.13 -3.10 8.42
CA ALA A 42 -9.20 -1.83 9.14
C ALA A 42 -9.00 -2.04 10.64
N GLU A 43 -9.61 -3.09 11.21
CA GLU A 43 -9.42 -3.49 12.61
C GLU A 43 -7.95 -3.81 12.90
N THR A 44 -7.32 -4.69 12.12
CA THR A 44 -5.90 -5.04 12.30
C THR A 44 -4.96 -3.83 12.20
N LEU A 45 -5.22 -2.90 11.26
CA LEU A 45 -4.41 -1.69 11.15
C LEU A 45 -4.65 -0.70 12.29
N GLN A 46 -5.88 -0.61 12.82
CA GLN A 46 -6.19 0.21 13.99
C GLN A 46 -5.59 -0.34 15.28
N GLU A 47 -5.49 -1.68 15.40
CA GLU A 47 -4.78 -2.32 16.50
C GLU A 47 -3.28 -2.02 16.45
N LYS A 48 -2.69 -2.00 15.25
CA LYS A 48 -1.25 -1.78 15.05
C LYS A 48 -0.83 -0.31 15.15
N HIS A 49 -1.60 0.60 14.56
CA HIS A 49 -1.23 2.02 14.41
C HIS A 49 -2.11 2.98 15.23
N GLY A 50 -3.07 2.47 15.99
CA GLY A 50 -3.98 3.26 16.82
C GLY A 50 -5.33 3.57 16.15
N LYS A 51 -6.28 4.08 16.96
CA LYS A 51 -7.67 4.28 16.53
C LYS A 51 -7.90 5.52 15.66
N LYS A 52 -7.03 6.53 15.75
CA LYS A 52 -7.19 7.83 15.08
C LYS A 52 -6.39 7.90 13.78
N ILE A 53 -6.61 6.93 12.89
CA ILE A 53 -5.91 6.81 11.61
C ILE A 53 -6.90 6.80 10.43
N GLY A 54 -6.51 7.42 9.33
CA GLY A 54 -7.17 7.28 8.03
C GLY A 54 -6.61 6.06 7.30
N ILE A 55 -7.47 5.17 6.82
CA ILE A 55 -7.07 3.95 6.12
C ILE A 55 -7.68 3.96 4.73
N ILE A 56 -6.82 3.78 3.73
CA ILE A 56 -7.18 3.57 2.33
C ILE A 56 -6.80 2.13 1.99
N SER A 57 -7.75 1.27 1.66
CA SER A 57 -7.47 -0.17 1.48
C SER A 57 -8.19 -0.79 0.30
N ILE A 58 -7.66 -1.92 -0.16
CA ILE A 58 -8.31 -2.78 -1.14
C ILE A 58 -8.77 -4.08 -0.49
N GLY A 59 -9.95 -4.54 -0.93
CA GLY A 59 -10.47 -5.85 -0.55
C GLY A 59 -9.95 -6.96 -1.46
N PRO A 60 -10.42 -8.20 -1.26
CA PRO A 60 -10.05 -9.36 -2.07
C PRO A 60 -10.33 -9.17 -3.57
N ALA A 61 -11.36 -8.39 -3.93
CA ALA A 61 -11.64 -8.05 -5.33
C ALA A 61 -10.56 -7.17 -5.98
N GLY A 62 -9.95 -6.26 -5.21
CA GLY A 62 -8.82 -5.43 -5.66
C GLY A 62 -7.55 -6.26 -5.80
N GLU A 63 -7.28 -7.15 -4.84
CA GLU A 63 -6.13 -8.08 -4.90
C GLU A 63 -6.15 -8.99 -6.13
N ARG A 64 -7.34 -9.44 -6.53
CA ARG A 64 -7.54 -10.25 -7.75
C ARG A 64 -7.56 -9.41 -9.04
N LYS A 65 -7.31 -8.10 -8.94
CA LYS A 65 -7.27 -7.14 -10.06
C LYS A 65 -8.58 -7.12 -10.87
N TYR A 66 -9.73 -7.26 -10.21
CA TYR A 66 -11.01 -7.18 -10.90
C TYR A 66 -11.28 -5.76 -11.41
N LYS A 67 -11.78 -5.65 -12.65
CA LYS A 67 -12.04 -4.35 -13.32
C LYS A 67 -13.09 -3.48 -12.61
N ALA A 68 -13.95 -4.09 -11.80
CA ALA A 68 -14.97 -3.41 -11.00
C ALA A 68 -14.58 -3.28 -9.51
N SER A 69 -13.29 -3.44 -9.18
CA SER A 69 -12.83 -3.34 -7.78
C SER A 69 -12.83 -1.90 -7.28
N SER A 70 -13.26 -1.75 -6.02
CA SER A 70 -13.29 -0.50 -5.29
C SER A 70 -12.07 -0.36 -4.38
N ILE A 71 -11.76 0.89 -4.04
CA ILE A 71 -10.93 1.23 -2.88
C ILE A 71 -11.87 1.62 -1.74
N ALA A 72 -11.64 1.09 -0.55
CA ALA A 72 -12.34 1.46 0.67
C ALA A 72 -11.54 2.50 1.46
N LEU A 73 -12.27 3.41 2.08
CA LEU A 73 -11.77 4.54 2.85
C LEU A 73 -12.48 4.50 4.21
N THR A 74 -11.73 4.66 5.29
CA THR A 74 -12.33 4.77 6.63
C THR A 74 -12.98 6.13 6.84
N ASP A 75 -14.13 6.13 7.52
CA ASP A 75 -14.80 7.34 7.99
C ASP A 75 -14.20 7.82 9.32
N LYS A 76 -14.74 8.90 9.88
CA LYS A 76 -14.37 9.42 11.21
C LYS A 76 -14.50 8.38 12.33
N ASP A 77 -15.41 7.42 12.16
CA ASP A 77 -15.63 6.32 13.11
C ASP A 77 -14.70 5.13 12.88
N GLY A 78 -13.72 5.23 11.97
CA GLY A 78 -12.78 4.16 11.65
C GLY A 78 -13.39 3.03 10.80
N LEU A 79 -14.64 3.16 10.36
CA LEU A 79 -15.31 2.13 9.57
C LEU A 79 -15.07 2.33 8.06
N PRO A 80 -14.73 1.28 7.29
CA PRO A 80 -14.44 1.37 5.85
C PRO A 80 -15.71 1.48 5.01
N THR A 81 -16.51 2.53 5.23
CA THR A 81 -17.84 2.74 4.61
C THR A 81 -17.81 3.62 3.37
N ARG A 82 -16.71 4.34 3.12
CA ARG A 82 -16.54 5.20 1.95
C ARG A 82 -15.82 4.43 0.85
N HIS A 83 -16.32 4.52 -0.39
CA HIS A 83 -15.79 3.71 -1.49
C HIS A 83 -15.56 4.50 -2.77
N ALA A 84 -14.33 4.47 -3.28
CA ALA A 84 -14.01 4.86 -4.65
C ALA A 84 -14.23 3.64 -5.56
N ALA A 85 -15.49 3.43 -5.98
CA ALA A 85 -15.96 2.15 -6.50
C ALA A 85 -15.88 1.97 -8.03
N ARG A 86 -15.78 3.06 -8.80
CA ARG A 86 -15.84 3.00 -10.26
C ARG A 86 -14.46 3.16 -10.89
N GLY A 87 -14.26 2.55 -12.06
CA GLY A 87 -13.02 2.66 -12.84
C GLY A 87 -11.93 1.65 -12.47
N GLY A 88 -12.20 0.68 -11.57
CA GLY A 88 -11.25 -0.38 -11.25
C GLY A 88 -10.03 0.10 -10.48
N LEU A 89 -10.18 1.17 -9.68
CA LEU A 89 -9.09 1.76 -8.91
C LEU A 89 -8.41 0.75 -7.96
N GLY A 90 -9.16 -0.20 -7.40
CA GLY A 90 -8.60 -1.25 -6.57
C GLY A 90 -7.61 -2.15 -7.32
N ALA A 91 -7.85 -2.40 -8.60
CA ALA A 91 -6.97 -3.19 -9.45
C ALA A 91 -5.69 -2.43 -9.79
N VAL A 92 -5.78 -1.10 -9.95
CA VAL A 92 -4.61 -0.23 -10.16
C VAL A 92 -3.72 -0.19 -8.92
N MET A 93 -4.32 -0.09 -7.73
CA MET A 93 -3.59 -0.11 -6.47
C MET A 93 -2.88 -1.46 -6.27
N CYS A 94 -3.56 -2.58 -6.54
CA CYS A 94 -2.94 -3.91 -6.51
C CYS A 94 -1.85 -4.09 -7.59
N ALA A 95 -2.00 -3.52 -8.78
CA ALA A 95 -0.98 -3.58 -9.83
C ALA A 95 0.34 -2.90 -9.42
N LYS A 96 0.28 -1.95 -8.47
CA LYS A 96 1.45 -1.31 -7.84
C LYS A 96 1.98 -2.05 -6.60
N GLY A 97 1.39 -3.18 -6.22
CA GLY A 97 1.79 -3.94 -5.04
C GLY A 97 1.33 -3.33 -3.72
N LEU A 98 0.31 -2.47 -3.73
CA LEU A 98 -0.19 -1.80 -2.53
C LEU A 98 -1.47 -2.46 -2.02
N LYS A 99 -1.52 -2.75 -0.71
CA LYS A 99 -2.68 -3.34 -0.03
C LYS A 99 -3.46 -2.33 0.79
N ALA A 100 -2.75 -1.46 1.52
CA ALA A 100 -3.34 -0.37 2.26
C ALA A 100 -2.38 0.81 2.34
N VAL A 101 -2.93 2.00 2.60
CA VAL A 101 -2.21 3.21 3.00
C VAL A 101 -2.83 3.67 4.30
N VAL A 102 -1.99 3.91 5.30
CA VAL A 102 -2.39 4.42 6.61
C VAL A 102 -1.87 5.85 6.73
N ALA A 103 -2.76 6.77 7.05
CA ALA A 103 -2.45 8.16 7.35
C ALA A 103 -2.69 8.38 8.85
N ASN A 104 -1.63 8.66 9.60
CA ASN A 104 -1.70 9.09 10.99
C ASN A 104 -1.33 10.58 11.08
N ASP A 105 -1.95 11.29 12.01
CA ASP A 105 -1.74 12.71 12.29
C ASP A 105 -0.78 12.93 13.48
N GLU A 106 -0.17 11.86 14.00
CA GLU A 106 0.85 11.95 15.03
C GLU A 106 2.07 12.73 14.52
N GLY A 107 2.18 13.99 14.94
CA GLY A 107 3.29 14.89 14.60
C GLY A 107 2.90 16.20 13.89
N ALA A 108 1.61 16.50 13.75
CA ALA A 108 1.12 17.80 13.27
C ALA A 108 1.04 18.87 14.38
#